data_AF-A0AAW0M905-F1
#
_entry.id   AF-A0AAW0M905-F1
#
_cell.length_a   1.000
_cell.length_b   1.000
_cell.length_c   1.000
_cell.angle_alpha   90.00
_cell.angle_beta   90.00
_cell.angle_gamma   90.00
#
_symmetry.space_group_name_H-M   'P 1'
#
loop_
_entity.id
_entity.type
_entity.pdbx_description
1 polymer ?
#
loop_
_entity_poly.entity_id
_entity_poly.type
_entity_poly.pdbx_seq_one_letter_code
_entity_poly.pdbx_strand_id
1 'polypeptide(L)'
;MNTNLSSFFIFIAVFGLLEVCHGQLRMHFYEESCPHAEEIVKEIIWNRVASNSTLPAKFLRMHFHDCFVRGCDGSVLIDSTPNNLAEKAAIPNLSLAGFDVIDEVKTKLENTCPGVVSCADIVALAARDSVSYQFQRPIWDVLTGRRDGIISRQSEALANIPTPFFNFTTLKQSFANKSLTVHDLVVLSGKDSKWGKVDIQLVLGIAISSATGYTISQEKMTKILL
;
A
#
# COMPACT_ATOMS: atom_id res chain seq x y z
N MET A 1 -4.72 -20.78 53.73
CA MET A 1 -4.79 -21.20 52.30
C MET A 1 -5.38 -20.10 51.40
N ASN A 2 -5.13 -18.81 51.69
CA ASN A 2 -5.78 -17.67 51.01
C ASN A 2 -4.82 -16.72 50.26
N THR A 3 -3.50 -16.96 50.31
CA THR A 3 -2.50 -16.08 49.67
C THR A 3 -2.33 -16.37 48.18
N ASN A 4 -2.61 -17.60 47.73
CA ASN A 4 -2.49 -17.98 46.31
C ASN A 4 -3.64 -17.47 45.44
N LEU A 5 -4.83 -17.26 46.01
CA LEU A 5 -5.98 -16.74 45.28
C LEU A 5 -5.80 -15.25 44.94
N SER A 6 -5.30 -14.46 45.89
CA SER A 6 -5.03 -13.03 45.71
C SER A 6 -3.96 -12.78 44.63
N SER A 7 -2.86 -13.54 44.64
CA SER A 7 -1.81 -13.42 43.62
C SER A 7 -2.29 -13.82 42.21
N PHE A 8 -3.25 -14.75 42.11
CA PHE A 8 -3.84 -15.17 40.83
C PHE A 8 -4.73 -14.07 40.22
N PHE A 9 -5.51 -13.36 41.05
CA PHE A 9 -6.32 -12.22 40.61
C PHE A 9 -5.47 -11.02 40.17
N ILE A 10 -4.31 -10.79 40.82
CA ILE A 10 -3.36 -9.73 40.42
C ILE A 10 -2.73 -10.06 39.06
N PHE A 11 -2.39 -11.34 38.79
CA PHE A 11 -1.81 -11.75 37.50
C PHE A 11 -2.79 -11.61 36.32
N ILE A 12 -4.08 -11.87 36.53
CA ILE A 12 -5.13 -11.70 35.50
C ILE A 12 -5.40 -10.21 35.22
N ALA A 13 -5.38 -9.36 36.25
CA ALA A 13 -5.57 -7.92 36.09
C ALA A 13 -4.40 -7.25 35.33
N VAL A 14 -3.16 -7.74 35.49
CA VAL A 14 -1.98 -7.23 34.77
C VAL A 14 -1.96 -7.69 33.30
N PHE A 15 -2.46 -8.88 32.99
CA PHE A 15 -2.60 -9.35 31.59
C PHE A 15 -3.78 -8.71 30.84
N GLY A 16 -4.80 -8.21 31.55
CA GLY A 16 -5.97 -7.54 30.98
C GLY A 16 -5.73 -6.11 30.47
N LEU A 17 -4.54 -5.53 30.69
CA LEU A 17 -4.16 -4.18 30.22
C LEU A 17 -3.30 -4.20 28.95
N LEU A 18 -3.05 -5.38 28.37
CA LEU A 18 -2.56 -5.46 26.99
C LEU A 18 -3.74 -5.23 26.05
N GLU A 19 -4.16 -3.97 25.93
CA GLU A 19 -4.85 -3.54 24.73
C GLU A 19 -3.89 -3.80 23.57
N VAL A 20 -4.16 -4.87 22.82
CA VAL A 20 -3.62 -5.04 21.48
C VAL A 20 -4.20 -3.89 20.68
N CYS A 21 -3.47 -2.78 20.63
CA CYS A 21 -3.82 -1.65 19.78
C CYS A 21 -3.66 -2.10 18.33
N HIS A 22 -4.74 -2.67 17.78
CA HIS A 22 -4.96 -2.65 16.35
C HIS A 22 -5.21 -1.18 16.00
N GLY A 23 -4.13 -0.46 15.69
CA GLY A 23 -4.22 0.92 15.19
C GLY A 23 -5.18 0.94 14.02
N GLN A 24 -6.39 1.43 14.25
CA GLN A 24 -7.41 1.52 13.22
C GLN A 24 -7.00 2.64 12.26
N LEU A 25 -6.90 2.30 10.97
CA LEU A 25 -6.65 3.31 9.94
C LEU A 25 -7.75 4.36 10.00
N ARG A 26 -7.36 5.64 9.97
CA ARG A 26 -8.31 6.76 10.01
C ARG A 26 -7.86 7.88 9.07
N MET A 27 -8.81 8.73 8.70
CA MET A 27 -8.51 9.97 8.02
C MET A 27 -7.66 10.87 8.92
N HIS A 28 -6.74 11.61 8.31
CA HIS A 28 -5.91 12.61 8.99
C HIS A 28 -5.16 12.07 10.22
N PHE A 29 -4.64 10.83 10.12
CA PHE A 29 -3.96 10.17 11.24
C PHE A 29 -2.81 11.00 11.83
N TYR A 30 -2.12 11.75 10.97
CA TYR A 30 -0.96 12.59 11.30
C TYR A 30 -1.29 14.05 11.66
N GLU A 31 -2.56 14.43 11.73
CA GLU A 31 -2.96 15.84 11.92
C GLU A 31 -2.34 16.50 13.16
N GLU A 32 -2.20 15.75 14.25
CA GLU A 32 -1.60 16.27 15.49
C GLU A 32 -0.07 16.03 15.55
N SER A 33 0.41 14.88 15.06
CA SER A 33 1.80 14.45 15.23
C SER A 33 2.75 14.93 14.13
N CYS A 34 2.25 15.12 12.91
CA CYS A 34 2.97 15.72 11.80
C CYS A 34 1.98 16.39 10.83
N PRO A 35 1.49 17.61 11.14
CA PRO A 35 0.40 18.27 10.41
C PRO A 35 0.66 18.46 8.92
N HIS A 36 1.93 18.62 8.54
CA HIS A 36 2.36 18.82 7.14
C HIS A 36 2.71 17.52 6.41
N ALA A 37 2.51 16.35 7.01
CA ALA A 37 2.93 15.06 6.42
C ALA A 37 2.34 14.84 5.02
N GLU A 38 1.01 14.88 4.89
CA GLU A 38 0.34 14.63 3.61
C GLU A 38 0.65 15.71 2.57
N GLU A 39 0.85 16.96 3.01
CA GLU A 39 1.22 18.07 2.13
C GLU A 39 2.62 17.87 1.53
N ILE A 40 3.60 17.50 2.36
CA ILE A 40 4.97 17.19 1.94
C ILE A 40 4.99 16.04 0.92
N VAL A 41 4.27 14.95 1.20
CA VAL A 41 4.17 13.82 0.27
C VAL A 41 3.61 14.29 -1.06
N LYS A 42 2.48 15.00 -1.04
CA LYS A 42 1.82 15.50 -2.24
C LYS A 42 2.75 16.38 -3.07
N GLU A 43 3.42 17.35 -2.45
CA GLU A 43 4.30 18.31 -3.14
C GLU A 43 5.42 17.59 -3.91
N ILE A 44 6.15 16.71 -3.23
CA ILE A 44 7.26 15.97 -3.85
C ILE A 44 6.74 15.06 -4.96
N ILE A 45 5.66 14.31 -4.71
CA ILE A 45 5.09 13.40 -5.70
C ILE A 45 4.61 14.16 -6.93
N TRP A 46 3.93 15.30 -6.76
CA TRP A 46 3.46 16.13 -7.88
C TRP A 46 4.63 16.66 -8.70
N ASN A 47 5.69 17.16 -8.05
CA ASN A 47 6.90 17.64 -8.72
C ASN A 47 7.59 16.53 -9.53
N ARG A 48 7.67 15.31 -8.98
CA ARG A 48 8.28 14.18 -9.67
C ARG A 48 7.42 13.67 -10.82
N VAL A 49 6.10 13.59 -10.64
CA VAL A 49 5.16 13.19 -11.69
C VAL A 49 5.12 14.20 -12.83
N ALA A 50 5.24 15.50 -12.54
CA ALA A 50 5.36 16.54 -13.55
C ALA A 50 6.56 16.31 -14.48
N SER A 51 7.67 15.80 -13.92
CA SER A 51 8.90 15.50 -14.66
C SER A 51 8.90 14.11 -15.31
N ASN A 52 8.10 13.17 -14.80
CA ASN A 52 8.05 11.80 -15.27
C ASN A 52 6.63 11.23 -15.23
N SER A 53 5.96 11.25 -16.37
CA SER A 53 4.57 10.79 -16.52
C SER A 53 4.38 9.27 -16.34
N THR A 54 5.46 8.49 -16.18
CA THR A 54 5.37 7.04 -15.92
C THR A 54 5.19 6.70 -14.44
N LEU A 55 5.47 7.66 -13.54
CA LEU A 55 5.43 7.44 -12.09
C LEU A 55 4.05 7.04 -11.54
N PRO A 56 2.90 7.56 -12.02
CA PRO A 56 1.61 7.13 -11.50
C PRO A 56 1.37 5.62 -11.62
N ALA A 57 1.69 5.03 -12.78
CA ALA A 57 1.57 3.59 -12.98
C ALA A 57 2.55 2.80 -12.08
N LYS A 58 3.75 3.34 -11.84
CA LYS A 58 4.78 2.72 -11.00
C LYS A 58 4.38 2.71 -9.52
N PHE A 59 3.86 3.83 -8.98
CA PHE A 59 3.41 3.90 -7.59
C PHE A 59 2.17 3.05 -7.33
N LEU A 60 1.19 3.07 -8.24
CA LEU A 60 0.03 2.17 -8.15
C LEU A 60 0.46 0.70 -8.09
N ARG A 61 1.39 0.31 -8.97
CA ARG A 61 1.93 -1.04 -8.99
C ARG A 61 2.72 -1.36 -7.71
N MET A 62 3.57 -0.45 -7.24
CA MET A 62 4.31 -0.65 -5.99
C MET A 62 3.36 -0.87 -4.81
N HIS A 63 2.32 -0.04 -4.68
CA HIS A 63 1.31 -0.18 -3.62
C HIS A 63 0.55 -1.50 -3.72
N PHE A 64 0.13 -1.90 -4.93
CA PHE A 64 -0.50 -3.20 -5.15
C PHE A 64 0.42 -4.35 -4.72
N HIS A 65 1.68 -4.30 -5.13
CA HIS A 65 2.66 -5.34 -4.82
C HIS A 65 2.93 -5.43 -3.31
N ASP A 66 3.03 -4.32 -2.60
CA ASP A 66 3.15 -4.28 -1.14
C ASP A 66 1.96 -4.98 -0.47
N CYS A 67 0.74 -4.51 -0.77
CA CYS A 67 -0.49 -5.01 -0.18
C CYS A 67 -0.76 -6.50 -0.48
N PHE A 68 -0.29 -7.01 -1.63
CA PHE A 68 -0.54 -8.39 -2.02
C PHE A 68 0.33 -9.43 -1.32
N VAL A 69 1.47 -9.07 -0.72
CA VAL A 69 2.34 -10.06 -0.06
C VAL A 69 1.88 -10.30 1.38
N ARG A 70 2.16 -9.36 2.27
CA ARG A 70 1.86 -9.46 3.72
C ARG A 70 0.79 -8.46 4.20
N GLY A 71 0.25 -7.65 3.29
CA GLY A 71 -0.55 -6.48 3.60
C GLY A 71 0.25 -5.21 3.32
N CYS A 72 -0.41 -4.05 3.38
CA CYS A 72 0.22 -2.77 3.08
C CYS A 72 1.10 -2.34 4.27
N ASP A 73 2.32 -2.89 4.36
CA ASP A 73 3.25 -2.68 5.46
C ASP A 73 4.61 -2.12 5.01
N GLY A 74 4.77 -1.74 3.74
CA GLY A 74 6.02 -1.20 3.21
C GLY A 74 7.15 -2.23 3.12
N SER A 75 6.88 -3.54 3.32
CA SER A 75 7.87 -4.61 3.17
C SER A 75 8.48 -4.69 1.78
N VAL A 76 7.78 -4.19 0.75
CA VAL A 76 8.30 -4.09 -0.62
C VAL A 76 9.51 -3.14 -0.73
N LEU A 77 9.68 -2.21 0.20
CA LEU A 77 10.74 -1.20 0.19
C LEU A 77 12.06 -1.71 0.77
N ILE A 78 12.05 -2.84 1.47
CA ILE A 78 13.23 -3.40 2.14
C ILE A 78 14.21 -3.98 1.10
N ASP A 79 15.49 -3.67 1.26
CA ASP A 79 16.56 -4.21 0.43
C ASP A 79 17.04 -5.59 0.91
N SER A 80 17.56 -6.37 -0.04
CA SER A 80 18.17 -7.67 0.26
C SER A 80 19.42 -7.49 1.14
N THR A 81 19.62 -8.44 2.05
CA THR A 81 20.85 -8.56 2.85
C THR A 81 21.60 -9.83 2.44
N PRO A 82 22.88 -10.01 2.83
CA PRO A 82 23.63 -11.22 2.49
C PRO A 82 22.94 -12.54 2.87
N ASN A 83 22.10 -12.52 3.91
CA ASN A 83 21.40 -13.69 4.45
C ASN A 83 19.91 -13.75 4.07
N ASN A 84 19.37 -12.75 3.37
CA ASN A 84 17.96 -12.69 3.02
C ASN A 84 17.72 -11.96 1.70
N LEU A 85 17.15 -12.67 0.72
CA LEU A 85 16.62 -12.06 -0.50
C LEU A 85 15.26 -11.42 -0.19
N ALA A 86 15.20 -10.10 -0.32
CA ALA A 86 13.99 -9.31 -0.11
C ALA A 86 13.03 -9.43 -1.29
N GLU A 87 11.83 -8.88 -1.14
CA GLU A 87 10.80 -8.88 -2.17
C GLU A 87 11.26 -8.21 -3.46
N LYS A 88 12.11 -7.18 -3.42
CA LYS A 88 12.67 -6.53 -4.61
C LYS A 88 13.40 -7.50 -5.54
N ALA A 89 13.97 -8.59 -5.00
CA ALA A 89 14.66 -9.60 -5.80
C ALA A 89 13.70 -10.58 -6.51
N ALA A 90 12.39 -10.55 -6.23
CA ALA A 90 11.43 -11.43 -6.87
C ALA A 90 11.19 -11.00 -8.32
N ILE A 91 11.06 -11.97 -9.24
CA ILE A 91 10.75 -11.74 -10.66
C ILE A 91 9.63 -10.69 -10.88
N PRO A 92 8.47 -10.75 -10.20
CA PRO A 92 7.43 -9.72 -10.36
C PRO A 92 7.88 -8.31 -9.95
N ASN A 93 8.88 -8.18 -9.08
CA ASN A 93 9.31 -6.91 -8.49
C ASN A 93 10.54 -6.29 -9.19
N LEU A 94 11.24 -7.04 -10.04
CA LEU A 94 12.42 -6.54 -10.78
C LEU A 94 12.12 -5.34 -11.69
N SER A 95 10.85 -5.10 -12.02
CA SER A 95 10.38 -3.98 -12.83
C SER A 95 9.65 -2.89 -12.03
N LEU A 96 9.61 -3.00 -10.70
CA LEU A 96 9.15 -1.90 -9.84
C LEU A 96 10.17 -0.76 -9.87
N ALA A 97 9.68 0.47 -9.76
CA ALA A 97 10.47 1.68 -9.82
C ALA A 97 9.79 2.80 -9.02
N GLY A 98 10.52 3.88 -8.75
CA GLY A 98 10.04 5.00 -7.92
C GLY A 98 10.45 4.90 -6.45
N PHE A 99 11.26 3.90 -6.08
CA PHE A 99 11.82 3.75 -4.73
C PHE A 99 12.63 4.99 -4.31
N ASP A 100 13.39 5.56 -5.24
CA ASP A 100 14.16 6.79 -5.06
C ASP A 100 13.30 7.99 -4.66
N VAL A 101 12.09 8.08 -5.21
CA VAL A 101 11.14 9.15 -4.85
C VAL A 101 10.52 8.89 -3.47
N ILE A 102 10.25 7.64 -3.11
CA ILE A 102 9.80 7.28 -1.77
C ILE A 102 10.87 7.63 -0.73
N ASP A 103 12.15 7.37 -1.03
CA ASP A 103 13.28 7.72 -0.16
C ASP A 103 13.42 9.23 0.00
N GLU A 104 13.23 10.01 -1.07
CA GLU A 104 13.22 11.48 -1.01
C GLU A 104 12.10 12.00 -0.10
N VAL A 105 10.88 11.48 -0.26
CA VAL A 105 9.74 11.82 0.59
C VAL A 105 10.02 11.46 2.04
N LYS A 106 10.49 10.24 2.30
CA LYS A 106 10.83 9.76 3.65
C LYS A 106 11.91 10.63 4.27
N THR A 107 12.96 10.98 3.53
CA THR A 107 14.03 11.86 4.01
C THR A 107 13.49 13.23 4.41
N LYS A 108 12.61 13.83 3.60
CA LYS A 108 12.01 15.13 3.93
C LYS A 108 11.10 15.05 5.17
N LEU A 109 10.32 13.98 5.29
CA LEU A 109 9.45 13.75 6.45
C LEU A 109 10.27 13.52 7.72
N GLU A 110 11.31 12.70 7.69
CA GLU A 110 12.17 12.46 8.85
C GLU A 110 12.89 13.73 9.33
N ASN A 111 13.25 14.64 8.42
CA ASN A 111 13.78 15.95 8.78
C ASN A 111 12.73 16.89 9.41
N THR A 112 11.44 16.65 9.18
CA THR A 112 10.34 17.50 9.64
C THR A 112 9.71 16.97 10.92
N CYS A 113 9.44 15.65 10.96
CA CYS A 113 8.80 14.95 12.06
C CYS A 113 9.43 13.54 12.21
N PRO A 114 10.58 13.46 12.91
CA PRO A 114 11.35 12.22 13.03
C PRO A 114 10.55 11.06 13.62
N GLY A 115 10.57 9.90 12.96
CA GLY A 115 9.98 8.65 13.44
C GLY A 115 8.44 8.64 13.50
N VAL A 116 7.77 9.59 12.84
CA VAL A 116 6.29 9.71 12.91
C VAL A 116 5.60 8.99 11.75
N VAL A 117 5.98 9.30 10.51
CA VAL A 117 5.27 8.83 9.31
C VAL A 117 5.85 7.52 8.81
N SER A 118 5.02 6.49 8.63
CA SER A 118 5.46 5.18 8.18
C SER A 118 5.77 5.17 6.68
N CYS A 119 6.70 4.33 6.26
CA CYS A 119 6.98 4.10 4.85
C CYS A 119 5.76 3.48 4.14
N ALA A 120 5.00 2.62 4.81
CA ALA A 120 3.76 2.04 4.32
C ALA A 120 2.73 3.12 3.91
N ASP A 121 2.53 4.15 4.75
CA ASP A 121 1.61 5.24 4.42
C ASP A 121 2.18 6.16 3.33
N ILE A 122 3.50 6.33 3.24
CA ILE A 122 4.11 7.08 2.12
C ILE A 122 3.80 6.40 0.79
N VAL A 123 3.87 5.07 0.70
CA VAL A 123 3.53 4.32 -0.53
C VAL A 123 2.06 4.52 -0.90
N ALA A 124 1.16 4.43 0.09
CA ALA A 124 -0.27 4.63 -0.12
C ALA A 124 -0.61 6.06 -0.59
N LEU A 125 -0.01 7.06 0.05
CA LEU A 125 -0.17 8.47 -0.32
C LEU A 125 0.45 8.76 -1.69
N ALA A 126 1.62 8.21 -2.01
CA ALA A 126 2.26 8.34 -3.32
C ALA A 126 1.39 7.78 -4.45
N ALA A 127 0.75 6.63 -4.24
CA ALA A 127 -0.20 6.07 -5.19
C ALA A 127 -1.39 7.04 -5.42
N ARG A 128 -1.95 7.62 -4.36
CA ARG A 128 -3.03 8.62 -4.47
C ARG A 128 -2.61 9.89 -5.17
N ASP A 129 -1.54 10.50 -4.71
CA ASP A 129 -1.12 11.82 -5.18
C ASP A 129 -0.64 11.78 -6.62
N SER A 130 -0.01 10.70 -7.04
CA SER A 130 0.46 10.55 -8.42
C SER A 130 -0.68 10.41 -9.43
N VAL A 131 -1.77 9.72 -9.08
CA VAL A 131 -2.97 9.65 -9.94
C VAL A 131 -3.76 10.96 -9.87
N SER A 132 -3.85 11.56 -8.67
CA SER A 132 -4.53 12.84 -8.44
C SER A 132 -3.92 14.00 -9.23
N TYR A 133 -2.62 13.94 -9.51
CA TYR A 133 -1.89 14.97 -10.26
C TYR A 133 -2.57 15.34 -11.59
N GLN A 134 -3.07 14.37 -12.35
CA GLN A 134 -3.69 14.65 -13.66
C GLN A 134 -5.01 15.42 -13.55
N PHE A 135 -5.67 15.38 -12.39
CA PHE A 135 -6.92 16.05 -12.12
C PHE A 135 -6.75 17.33 -11.30
N GLN A 136 -5.53 17.62 -10.85
CA GLN A 136 -5.21 18.78 -10.00
C GLN A 136 -6.06 18.83 -8.72
N ARG A 137 -6.53 17.68 -8.23
CA ARG A 137 -7.31 17.54 -7.00
C ARG A 137 -7.20 16.11 -6.44
N PRO A 138 -7.32 15.92 -5.11
CA PRO A 138 -7.50 14.60 -4.53
C PRO A 138 -8.76 13.94 -5.12
N ILE A 139 -8.59 12.73 -5.62
CA ILE A 139 -9.64 11.96 -6.30
C ILE A 139 -10.21 10.85 -5.43
N TRP A 140 -9.55 10.50 -4.33
CA TRP A 140 -10.08 9.68 -3.24
C TRP A 140 -9.32 9.96 -1.95
N ASP A 141 -9.93 9.52 -0.85
CA ASP A 141 -9.41 9.64 0.50
C ASP A 141 -8.62 8.38 0.90
N VAL A 142 -7.43 8.58 1.47
CA VAL A 142 -6.55 7.50 1.96
C VAL A 142 -6.58 7.52 3.48
N LEU A 143 -7.02 6.42 4.10
CA LEU A 143 -6.82 6.26 5.54
C LEU A 143 -5.34 5.99 5.80
N THR A 144 -4.78 6.63 6.82
CA THR A 144 -3.39 6.51 7.25
C THR A 144 -3.34 5.94 8.68
N GLY A 145 -2.14 5.60 9.15
CA GLY A 145 -1.89 4.89 10.39
C GLY A 145 -1.29 3.49 10.20
N ARG A 146 -0.86 3.13 8.98
CA ARG A 146 -0.14 1.87 8.73
C ARG A 146 1.20 1.89 9.44
N ARG A 147 1.73 0.71 9.77
CA ARG A 147 3.05 0.55 10.38
C ARG A 147 3.94 -0.29 9.48
N ASP A 148 5.23 0.03 9.53
CA ASP A 148 6.22 -0.64 8.69
C ASP A 148 6.48 -2.07 9.15
N GLY A 149 6.38 -3.00 8.21
CA GLY A 149 6.76 -4.40 8.35
C GLY A 149 8.29 -4.53 8.42
N ILE A 150 8.74 -5.56 9.12
CA ILE A 150 10.18 -5.86 9.30
C ILE A 150 10.62 -7.12 8.55
N ILE A 151 9.72 -7.74 7.80
CA ILE A 151 9.94 -9.00 7.08
C ILE A 151 9.66 -8.75 5.62
N SER A 152 10.67 -8.98 4.77
CA SER A 152 10.55 -8.94 3.31
C SER A 152 11.23 -10.17 2.74
N ARG A 153 10.50 -10.99 1.98
CA ARG A 153 11.00 -12.27 1.46
C ARG A 153 10.63 -12.46 -0.01
N GLN A 154 11.65 -12.74 -0.82
CA GLN A 154 11.49 -13.06 -2.24
C GLN A 154 10.46 -14.19 -2.47
N SER A 155 10.49 -15.24 -1.64
CA SER A 155 9.58 -16.38 -1.76
C SER A 155 8.12 -16.01 -1.51
N GLU A 156 7.84 -15.05 -0.63
CA GLU A 156 6.47 -14.59 -0.35
C GLU A 156 5.93 -13.76 -1.52
N ALA A 157 6.75 -12.89 -2.11
CA ALA A 157 6.40 -12.18 -3.33
C ALA A 157 6.10 -13.13 -4.50
N LEU A 158 6.92 -14.16 -4.70
CA LEU A 158 6.69 -15.18 -5.74
C LEU A 158 5.42 -16.00 -5.52
N ALA A 159 5.04 -16.25 -4.27
CA ALA A 159 3.87 -17.05 -3.93
C ALA A 159 2.56 -16.26 -3.99
N ASN A 160 2.59 -14.97 -3.64
CA ASN A 160 1.37 -14.18 -3.44
C ASN A 160 1.02 -13.26 -4.61
N ILE A 161 2.01 -12.75 -5.36
CA ILE A 161 1.74 -11.81 -6.45
C ILE A 161 1.18 -12.57 -7.66
N PRO A 162 -0.02 -12.23 -8.17
CA PRO A 162 -0.61 -12.92 -9.30
C PRO A 162 0.26 -12.78 -10.55
N THR A 163 0.46 -13.87 -11.27
CA THR A 163 1.22 -13.85 -12.52
C THR A 163 0.31 -13.49 -13.70
N PRO A 164 0.83 -12.87 -14.76
CA PRO A 164 0.04 -12.53 -15.94
C PRO A 164 -0.48 -13.76 -16.70
N PHE A 165 0.01 -14.95 -16.37
CA PHE A 165 -0.38 -16.23 -16.99
C PHE A 165 -1.50 -16.95 -16.22
N PHE A 166 -1.98 -16.39 -15.10
CA PHE A 166 -3.12 -16.96 -14.37
C PHE A 166 -4.39 -16.87 -15.21
N ASN A 167 -5.15 -17.97 -15.23
CA ASN A 167 -6.51 -17.93 -15.76
C ASN A 167 -7.44 -17.18 -14.79
N PHE A 168 -8.63 -16.81 -15.27
CA PHE A 168 -9.60 -16.05 -14.49
C PHE A 168 -9.96 -16.70 -13.15
N THR A 169 -10.11 -18.02 -13.09
CA THR A 169 -10.47 -18.75 -11.87
C THR A 169 -9.38 -18.63 -10.81
N THR A 170 -8.12 -18.84 -11.19
CA THR A 170 -6.96 -18.70 -10.29
C THR A 170 -6.80 -17.26 -9.82
N LEU A 171 -6.99 -16.29 -10.73
CA LEU A 171 -6.89 -14.87 -10.42
C LEU A 171 -7.99 -14.42 -9.45
N LYS A 172 -9.24 -14.86 -9.67
CA LYS A 172 -10.35 -14.65 -8.75
C LYS A 172 -10.05 -15.21 -7.35
N GLN A 173 -9.48 -16.42 -7.27
CA GLN A 173 -9.13 -17.03 -5.99
C GLN A 173 -8.01 -16.25 -5.27
N SER A 174 -7.00 -15.79 -6.00
CA SER A 174 -5.91 -14.98 -5.44
C SER A 174 -6.44 -13.67 -4.84
N PHE A 175 -7.36 -12.99 -5.52
CA PHE A 175 -8.02 -11.79 -5.00
C PHE A 175 -8.91 -12.10 -3.79
N ALA A 176 -9.68 -13.19 -3.83
CA ALA A 176 -10.52 -13.61 -2.71
C ALA A 176 -9.68 -13.92 -1.45
N ASN A 177 -8.47 -14.45 -1.60
CA ASN A 177 -7.54 -14.67 -0.48
C ASN A 177 -7.05 -13.37 0.17
N LYS A 178 -7.21 -12.23 -0.50
CA LYS A 178 -6.93 -10.88 0.02
C LYS A 178 -8.22 -10.13 0.38
N SER A 179 -9.34 -10.85 0.53
CA SER A 179 -10.67 -10.28 0.80
C SER A 179 -11.17 -9.32 -0.29
N LEU A 180 -10.63 -9.44 -1.50
CA LEU A 180 -11.05 -8.66 -2.67
C LEU A 180 -12.06 -9.43 -3.51
N THR A 181 -13.05 -8.72 -4.03
CA THR A 181 -14.14 -9.27 -4.83
C THR A 181 -13.76 -9.37 -6.32
N VAL A 182 -14.58 -10.09 -7.10
CA VAL A 182 -14.45 -10.11 -8.57
C VAL A 182 -14.58 -8.69 -9.16
N HIS A 183 -15.37 -7.82 -8.52
CA HIS A 183 -15.49 -6.45 -8.96
C HIS A 183 -14.17 -5.69 -8.79
N ASP A 184 -13.49 -5.88 -7.65
CA ASP A 184 -12.17 -5.28 -7.39
C ASP A 184 -11.12 -5.79 -8.37
N LEU A 185 -11.18 -7.09 -8.70
CA LEU A 185 -10.34 -7.66 -9.76
C LEU A 185 -10.54 -6.95 -11.11
N VAL A 186 -11.79 -6.77 -11.55
CA VAL A 186 -12.09 -6.12 -12.84
C VAL A 186 -11.63 -4.67 -12.83
N VAL A 187 -11.84 -3.96 -11.73
CA VAL A 187 -11.42 -2.57 -11.57
C VAL A 187 -9.89 -2.43 -11.59
N LEU A 188 -9.18 -3.29 -10.85
CA LEU A 188 -7.71 -3.29 -10.77
C LEU A 188 -7.01 -3.81 -12.02
N SER A 189 -7.69 -4.65 -12.82
CA SER A 189 -7.18 -5.12 -14.11
C SER A 189 -7.61 -4.24 -15.28
N GLY A 190 -8.51 -3.29 -15.04
CA GLY A 190 -9.18 -2.51 -16.07
C GLY A 190 -8.34 -1.35 -16.56
N LYS A 191 -8.40 -1.09 -17.87
CA LYS A 191 -7.99 0.19 -18.46
C LYS A 191 -9.20 1.11 -18.49
N ASP A 192 -9.22 2.12 -17.64
CA ASP A 192 -10.26 3.15 -17.70
C ASP A 192 -9.74 4.41 -18.40
N SER A 193 -10.32 4.66 -19.59
CA SER A 193 -10.04 5.80 -20.46
C SER A 193 -10.30 7.19 -19.83
N LYS A 194 -10.99 7.26 -18.69
CA LYS A 194 -11.25 8.52 -17.97
C LYS A 194 -10.08 8.95 -17.07
N TRP A 195 -9.08 8.09 -16.84
CA TRP A 195 -7.90 8.41 -16.01
C TRP A 195 -6.78 9.15 -16.75
N GLY A 196 -7.06 9.75 -17.90
CA GLY A 196 -6.06 10.46 -18.71
C GLY A 196 -4.96 9.51 -19.20
N LYS A 197 -3.72 9.99 -19.33
CA LYS A 197 -2.58 9.17 -19.79
C LYS A 197 -2.11 8.14 -18.74
N VAL A 198 -2.83 7.93 -17.62
CA VAL A 198 -2.54 6.82 -16.71
C VAL A 198 -3.05 5.53 -17.35
N ASP A 199 -2.16 4.80 -18.02
CA ASP A 199 -2.47 3.45 -18.48
C ASP A 199 -2.50 2.51 -17.25
N ILE A 200 -3.66 2.35 -16.62
CA ILE A 200 -3.91 1.43 -15.47
C ILE A 200 -3.72 -0.05 -15.87
N GLN A 201 -3.47 -0.31 -17.15
CA GLN A 201 -3.10 -1.61 -17.74
C GLN A 201 -1.94 -2.34 -17.02
N LEU A 202 -1.25 -1.70 -16.07
CA LEU A 202 -0.03 -2.18 -15.46
C LEU A 202 -0.12 -2.76 -14.04
N VAL A 203 -1.27 -2.72 -13.35
CA VAL A 203 -1.31 -3.20 -11.95
C VAL A 203 -1.07 -4.72 -11.90
N LEU A 204 -1.64 -5.46 -12.86
CA LEU A 204 -1.47 -6.91 -12.97
C LEU A 204 -0.76 -7.37 -14.25
N GLY A 205 -0.61 -6.50 -15.25
CA GLY A 205 -0.16 -6.90 -16.59
C GLY A 205 -1.13 -7.87 -17.30
N ILE A 206 -2.37 -7.97 -16.83
CA ILE A 206 -3.42 -8.85 -17.37
C ILE A 206 -4.44 -7.98 -18.11
N ALA A 207 -4.61 -8.22 -19.41
CA ALA A 207 -5.68 -7.60 -20.18
C ALA A 207 -6.98 -8.40 -20.00
N ILE A 208 -7.91 -7.93 -19.17
CA ILE A 208 -9.28 -8.44 -19.18
C ILE A 208 -10.05 -7.69 -20.27
N SER A 209 -10.40 -8.35 -21.38
CA SER A 209 -10.93 -7.70 -22.59
C SER A 209 -12.37 -7.14 -22.48
N SER A 210 -12.97 -7.06 -21.29
CA SER A 210 -14.42 -6.87 -21.13
C SER A 210 -14.87 -5.79 -20.13
N ALA A 211 -13.99 -4.89 -19.68
CA ALA A 211 -14.35 -3.86 -18.69
C ALA A 211 -14.92 -2.55 -19.30
N THR A 212 -15.63 -2.59 -20.44
CA THR A 212 -16.36 -1.41 -20.93
C THR A 212 -17.61 -1.18 -20.08
N GLY A 213 -17.53 -0.28 -19.09
CA GLY A 213 -18.71 0.24 -18.38
C GLY A 213 -18.61 0.37 -16.86
N TYR A 214 -17.47 0.03 -16.23
CA TYR A 214 -17.31 0.19 -14.79
C TYR A 214 -16.66 1.54 -14.44
N THR A 215 -17.44 2.46 -13.87
CA THR A 215 -16.91 3.64 -13.18
C THR A 215 -16.41 3.24 -11.80
N ILE A 216 -15.13 3.50 -11.53
CA ILE A 216 -14.54 3.34 -10.20
C ILE A 216 -15.05 4.50 -9.32
N SER A 217 -15.85 4.22 -8.29
CA SER A 217 -16.28 5.23 -7.32
C SER A 217 -15.22 5.43 -6.22
N GLN A 218 -15.20 6.61 -5.59
CA GLN A 218 -14.23 6.94 -4.52
C GLN A 218 -14.23 5.91 -3.39
N GLU A 219 -15.41 5.50 -2.94
CA GLU A 219 -15.62 4.47 -1.91
C GLU A 219 -14.98 3.11 -2.27
N LYS A 220 -14.84 2.80 -3.56
CA LYS A 220 -14.25 1.56 -4.06
C LYS A 220 -12.73 1.64 -4.17
N MET A 221 -12.17 2.79 -4.57
CA MET A 221 -10.71 3.01 -4.51
C MET A 221 -10.19 2.90 -3.09
N THR A 222 -10.96 3.40 -2.11
CA THR A 222 -10.64 3.28 -0.69
C THR A 222 -10.57 1.80 -0.27
N LYS A 223 -11.50 0.92 -0.68
CA LYS A 223 -11.38 -0.53 -0.39
C LYS A 223 -10.25 -1.25 -1.15
N ILE A 224 -9.84 -0.71 -2.28
CA ILE A 224 -8.87 -1.32 -3.20
C ILE A 224 -7.42 -0.97 -2.81
N LEU A 225 -7.22 0.10 -2.04
CA LEU A 225 -5.91 0.61 -1.60
C LEU A 225 -5.75 0.66 -0.07
N LEU A 226 -6.75 0.22 0.69
CA LEU A 226 -6.67 -0.12 2.12
C LEU A 226 -6.36 -1.60 2.30
#